data_AF-D3SFZ6-F1
#
_entry.id   AF-D3SFZ6-F1
#
_cell.length_a   1.000
_cell.length_b   1.000
_cell.length_c   1.000
_cell.angle_alpha   90.00
_cell.angle_beta   90.00
_cell.angle_gamma   90.00
#
_symmetry.space_group_name_H-M   'P 1'
#
loop_
_entity.id
_entity.type
_entity.pdbx_description
1 polymer ?
#
loop_
_entity_poly.entity_id
_entity_poly.type
_entity_poly.pdbx_seq_one_letter_code
_entity_poly.pdbx_strand_id
1 'polypeptide(L)'
;MAAQPLVSAVPPKAQAPLDVPSVLKPGHPLADVADNERLYAFESGFRDRFANLVPVLKEVHALQHERDFEEKAQRIVEDNLGYRLPERVLEDAWINDLDTRELYLHGTFELFDQLVNEYWAGRDDLVDEAERAIAYFLDCDFHEVDISPCSDGRLLSLRRFILRLPDLAVRVKSYAGAQFDIEEDVRHWTKRELLRFREGRPTTADVPSRYLKIAAYHYSSADPHHQGCAAHGNSERDAADAALRQLRAFRQAIENTYCCGASVDTLLIGVDTDTDAVKIHIPDADTRMSLYRFVDSAKVYRETQELDGREAELRVYQSIQDAIHQQGWGHGNGAPHEGMLRLISRLLLNNISQLDYVARYHNGHYADVGHRERVIIVGQEVEEMQVRNFAYFAHLETMEEGAHGMDVGVNKIFRQLNVERGLPVPVVIHYRYDRKVPGSRERVEARCRRIRDQIMARYRELAEKGLIGCHMVIRDKRSGSQLEPLAG
;
A
#
# COMPACT_ATOMS: atom_id res chain seq x y z
N MET A 1 -57.04 49.82 1.84
CA MET A 1 -56.14 48.67 1.65
C MET A 1 -54.95 49.14 0.83
N ALA A 2 -53.87 49.49 1.51
CA ALA A 2 -52.67 50.07 0.91
C ALA A 2 -51.64 48.98 0.61
N ALA A 3 -51.06 49.02 -0.59
CA ALA A 3 -50.10 48.06 -1.11
C ALA A 3 -48.76 48.14 -0.35
N GLN A 4 -48.22 46.99 0.06
CA GLN A 4 -46.89 46.85 0.63
C GLN A 4 -45.81 46.93 -0.47
N PRO A 5 -44.66 47.59 -0.23
CA PRO A 5 -43.56 47.63 -1.19
C PRO A 5 -42.71 46.36 -1.12
N LEU A 6 -42.30 45.88 -2.30
CA LEU A 6 -41.36 44.78 -2.52
C LEU A 6 -39.98 45.12 -1.93
N VAL A 7 -39.50 44.27 -1.03
CA VAL A 7 -38.14 44.33 -0.48
C VAL A 7 -37.15 43.84 -1.54
N SER A 8 -36.21 44.71 -1.89
CA SER A 8 -35.09 44.42 -2.80
C SER A 8 -34.19 43.32 -2.22
N ALA A 9 -33.94 42.27 -3.01
CA ALA A 9 -33.03 41.20 -2.66
C ALA A 9 -31.59 41.70 -2.69
N VAL A 10 -30.91 41.62 -1.55
CA VAL A 10 -29.46 41.85 -1.42
C VAL A 10 -28.74 40.77 -2.24
N PRO A 11 -27.80 41.11 -3.14
CA PRO A 11 -27.06 40.11 -3.89
C PRO A 11 -26.22 39.27 -2.93
N PRO A 12 -26.08 37.95 -3.17
CA PRO A 12 -25.24 37.12 -2.33
C PRO A 12 -23.80 37.65 -2.39
N LYS A 13 -23.21 37.88 -1.21
CA LYS A 13 -21.78 38.15 -1.09
C LYS A 13 -21.03 37.05 -1.83
N ALA A 14 -20.13 37.45 -2.73
CA ALA A 14 -19.20 36.54 -3.40
C ALA A 14 -18.60 35.60 -2.35
N GLN A 15 -18.80 34.30 -2.53
CA GLN A 15 -18.08 33.28 -1.79
C GLN A 15 -16.58 33.57 -1.99
N ALA A 16 -15.84 33.60 -0.88
CA ALA A 16 -14.39 33.59 -0.95
C ALA A 16 -13.96 32.41 -1.85
N PRO A 17 -12.96 32.59 -2.73
CA PRO A 17 -12.45 31.48 -3.51
C PRO A 17 -12.06 30.36 -2.55
N LEU A 18 -12.49 29.13 -2.85
CA LEU A 18 -11.98 27.93 -2.18
C LEU A 18 -10.46 28.02 -2.19
N ASP A 19 -9.83 28.07 -1.02
CA ASP A 19 -8.37 28.07 -0.89
C ASP A 19 -7.83 26.90 -1.71
N VAL A 20 -7.18 27.20 -2.84
CA VAL A 20 -6.37 26.22 -3.53
C VAL A 20 -5.33 25.76 -2.50
N PRO A 21 -5.22 24.46 -2.18
CA PRO A 21 -4.24 23.98 -1.21
C PRO A 21 -2.89 24.56 -1.58
N SER A 22 -2.30 25.36 -0.68
CA SER A 22 -1.01 25.99 -0.96
C SER A 22 0.00 24.88 -1.24
N VAL A 23 0.55 24.90 -2.45
CA VAL A 23 1.50 23.89 -2.95
C VAL A 23 2.61 23.67 -1.91
N LEU A 24 2.85 22.41 -1.54
CA LEU A 24 3.96 22.05 -0.66
C LEU A 24 5.27 22.46 -1.34
N LYS A 25 6.09 23.28 -0.67
CA LYS A 25 7.42 23.62 -1.19
C LYS A 25 8.49 22.76 -0.52
N PRO A 26 9.53 22.33 -1.27
CA PRO A 26 10.60 21.50 -0.73
C PRO A 26 11.53 22.31 0.20
N GLY A 27 12.39 21.60 0.92
CA GLY A 27 13.39 22.16 1.83
C GLY A 27 12.94 22.25 3.28
N HIS A 28 12.05 21.37 3.74
CA HIS A 28 11.56 21.40 5.12
C HIS A 28 12.69 21.08 6.13
N PRO A 29 12.85 21.84 7.23
CA PRO A 29 13.97 21.68 8.17
C PRO A 29 14.02 20.32 8.89
N LEU A 30 12.88 19.63 8.99
CA LEU A 30 12.76 18.29 9.58
C LEU A 30 12.84 17.13 8.56
N ALA A 31 13.02 17.41 7.28
CA ALA A 31 13.05 16.37 6.25
C ALA A 31 14.38 15.60 6.25
N ASP A 32 14.32 14.27 6.22
CA ASP A 32 15.48 13.42 5.95
C ASP A 32 15.77 13.41 4.44
N VAL A 33 16.61 14.34 4.00
CA VAL A 33 16.98 14.50 2.57
C VAL A 33 17.69 13.26 2.04
N ALA A 34 18.58 12.65 2.83
CA ALA A 34 19.33 11.48 2.39
C ALA A 34 18.43 10.26 2.22
N ASP A 35 17.42 10.09 3.09
CA ASP A 35 16.42 9.05 2.92
C ASP A 35 15.50 9.31 1.72
N ASN A 36 15.09 10.55 1.51
CA ASN A 36 14.33 10.93 0.32
C ASN A 36 15.06 10.62 -0.99
N GLU A 37 16.37 10.89 -1.06
CA GLU A 37 17.21 10.54 -2.21
C GLU A 37 17.28 9.02 -2.44
N ARG A 38 17.43 8.23 -1.36
CA ARG A 38 17.41 6.76 -1.45
C ARG A 38 16.06 6.23 -1.93
N LEU A 39 14.95 6.76 -1.40
CA LEU A 39 13.60 6.37 -1.80
C LEU A 39 13.31 6.77 -3.25
N TYR A 40 13.79 7.94 -3.70
CA TYR A 40 13.66 8.37 -5.09
C TYR A 40 14.42 7.43 -6.02
N ALA A 41 15.68 7.11 -5.70
CA ALA A 41 16.47 6.16 -6.48
C ALA A 41 15.80 4.77 -6.55
N PHE A 42 15.21 4.32 -5.44
CA PHE A 42 14.43 3.09 -5.39
C PHE A 42 13.20 3.17 -6.30
N GLU A 43 12.35 4.21 -6.18
CA GLU A 43 11.15 4.37 -7.01
C GLU A 43 11.49 4.51 -8.50
N SER A 44 12.44 5.37 -8.86
CA SER A 44 12.86 5.59 -10.25
C SER A 44 13.43 4.32 -10.86
N GLY A 45 14.40 3.67 -10.19
CA GLY A 45 14.99 2.42 -10.68
C GLY A 45 13.96 1.31 -10.87
N PHE A 46 12.96 1.25 -9.99
CA PHE A 46 11.85 0.31 -10.10
C PHE A 46 10.95 0.61 -11.30
N ARG A 47 10.58 1.89 -11.51
CA ARG A 47 9.70 2.31 -12.62
C ARG A 47 10.38 2.19 -13.97
N ASP A 48 11.66 2.54 -14.06
CA ASP A 48 12.42 2.57 -15.31
C ASP A 48 12.55 1.16 -15.92
N ARG A 49 12.74 0.13 -15.09
CA ARG A 49 12.80 -1.27 -15.55
C ARG A 49 11.53 -1.69 -16.29
N PHE A 50 10.35 -1.41 -15.75
CA PHE A 50 9.09 -1.73 -16.43
C PHE A 50 8.77 -0.77 -17.59
N ALA A 51 9.24 0.48 -17.54
CA ALA A 51 9.04 1.44 -18.62
C ALA A 51 9.76 1.00 -19.91
N ASN A 52 10.90 0.31 -19.78
CA ASN A 52 11.69 -0.18 -20.91
C ASN A 52 11.09 -1.41 -21.62
N LEU A 53 10.19 -2.15 -20.97
CA LEU A 53 9.60 -3.37 -21.56
C LEU A 53 8.93 -3.11 -22.92
N VAL A 54 8.01 -2.15 -22.99
CA VAL A 54 7.26 -1.89 -24.23
C VAL A 54 8.15 -1.34 -25.36
N PRO A 55 9.04 -0.36 -25.13
CA PRO A 55 10.01 0.07 -26.13
C PRO A 55 10.86 -1.08 -26.70
N VAL A 56 11.41 -1.93 -25.84
CA VAL A 56 12.23 -3.07 -26.26
C VAL A 56 11.42 -4.08 -27.07
N LEU A 57 10.19 -4.41 -26.65
CA LEU A 57 9.32 -5.32 -27.42
C LEU A 57 8.92 -4.75 -28.79
N LYS A 58 8.80 -3.42 -28.92
CA LYS A 58 8.57 -2.77 -30.23
C LYS A 58 9.78 -2.90 -31.14
N GLU A 59 10.99 -2.80 -30.60
CA GLU A 59 12.23 -3.03 -31.35
C GLU A 59 12.33 -4.48 -31.82
N VAL A 60 12.07 -5.44 -30.93
CA VAL A 60 12.00 -6.87 -31.30
C VAL A 60 10.97 -7.11 -32.38
N HIS A 61 9.75 -6.59 -32.23
CA HIS A 61 8.68 -6.74 -33.23
C HIS A 61 9.08 -6.19 -34.61
N ALA A 62 9.83 -5.10 -34.67
CA ALA A 62 10.30 -4.52 -35.94
C ALA A 62 11.31 -5.43 -36.70
N LEU A 63 11.94 -6.37 -36.00
CA LEU A 63 12.96 -7.28 -36.57
C LEU A 63 12.39 -8.64 -37.01
N GLN A 64 11.09 -8.91 -36.82
CA GLN A 64 10.49 -10.25 -36.95
C GLN A 64 10.70 -10.95 -38.31
N HIS A 65 11.07 -10.22 -39.36
CA HIS A 65 11.28 -10.76 -40.72
C HIS A 65 12.76 -10.84 -41.12
N GLU A 66 13.68 -10.55 -40.21
CA GLU A 66 15.12 -10.68 -40.44
C GLU A 66 15.58 -12.14 -40.39
N ARG A 67 16.65 -12.48 -41.12
CA ARG A 67 17.14 -13.88 -41.24
C ARG A 67 17.68 -14.45 -39.92
N ASP A 68 18.17 -13.59 -39.04
CA ASP A 68 18.77 -13.86 -37.74
C ASP A 68 17.90 -13.27 -36.60
N PHE A 69 16.59 -13.18 -36.84
CA PHE A 69 15.62 -12.58 -35.92
C PHE A 69 15.72 -13.14 -34.51
N GLU A 70 15.72 -14.46 -34.35
CA GLU A 70 15.70 -15.12 -33.04
C GLU A 70 16.91 -14.71 -32.18
N GLU A 71 18.14 -14.78 -32.74
CA GLU A 71 19.37 -14.41 -32.04
C GLU A 71 19.42 -12.92 -31.72
N LYS A 72 19.01 -12.06 -32.67
CA LYS A 72 18.94 -10.61 -32.45
C LYS A 72 17.92 -10.25 -31.37
N ALA A 73 16.74 -10.87 -31.39
CA ALA A 73 15.68 -10.64 -30.41
C ALA A 73 16.14 -11.04 -29.01
N GLN A 74 16.75 -12.22 -28.86
CA GLN A 74 17.31 -12.65 -27.58
C GLN A 74 18.36 -11.67 -27.05
N ARG A 75 19.34 -11.31 -27.89
CA ARG A 75 20.40 -10.37 -27.47
C ARG A 75 19.85 -9.01 -27.05
N ILE A 76 18.93 -8.44 -27.81
CA ILE A 76 18.31 -7.15 -27.48
C ILE A 76 17.61 -7.21 -26.11
N VAL A 77 16.88 -8.29 -25.83
CA VAL A 77 16.17 -8.44 -24.55
C VAL A 77 17.13 -8.75 -23.41
N GLU A 78 18.11 -9.62 -23.60
CA GLU A 78 19.13 -9.91 -22.58
C GLU A 78 19.91 -8.63 -22.21
N ASP A 79 20.36 -7.85 -23.20
CA ASP A 79 21.14 -6.63 -22.98
C ASP A 79 20.35 -5.51 -22.29
N ASN A 80 19.05 -5.37 -22.60
CA ASN A 80 18.23 -4.25 -22.10
C ASN A 80 17.35 -4.60 -20.90
N LEU A 81 16.91 -5.86 -20.77
CA LEU A 81 15.95 -6.32 -19.78
C LEU A 81 16.46 -7.49 -18.92
N GLY A 82 17.60 -8.11 -19.26
CA GLY A 82 18.28 -9.09 -18.41
C GLY A 82 17.64 -10.48 -18.34
N TYR A 83 16.70 -10.82 -19.24
CA TYR A 83 16.08 -12.14 -19.34
C TYR A 83 16.03 -12.64 -20.79
N ARG A 84 15.66 -13.91 -20.98
CA ARG A 84 15.46 -14.51 -22.30
C ARG A 84 13.98 -14.63 -22.66
N LEU A 85 13.65 -14.38 -23.93
CA LEU A 85 12.32 -14.62 -24.46
C LEU A 85 12.06 -16.13 -24.66
N PRO A 86 10.79 -16.58 -24.67
CA PRO A 86 10.46 -17.97 -24.95
C PRO A 86 10.85 -18.35 -26.39
N GLU A 87 11.72 -19.35 -26.54
CA GLU A 87 12.28 -19.75 -27.85
C GLU A 87 11.18 -20.10 -28.86
N ARG A 88 10.17 -20.87 -28.42
CA ARG A 88 9.00 -21.22 -29.23
C ARG A 88 8.29 -20.01 -29.85
N VAL A 89 8.15 -18.91 -29.11
CA VAL A 89 7.45 -17.71 -29.61
C VAL A 89 8.26 -17.02 -30.71
N LEU A 90 9.59 -17.07 -30.63
CA LEU A 90 10.47 -16.53 -31.66
C LEU A 90 10.50 -17.44 -32.90
N GLU A 91 10.61 -18.76 -32.70
CA GLU A 91 10.60 -19.76 -33.77
C GLU A 91 9.28 -19.77 -34.56
N ASP A 92 8.13 -19.59 -33.88
CA ASP A 92 6.81 -19.58 -34.51
C ASP A 92 6.49 -18.25 -35.22
N ALA A 93 7.28 -17.20 -35.01
CA ALA A 93 6.96 -15.84 -35.46
C ALA A 93 6.83 -15.71 -36.99
N TRP A 94 7.54 -16.52 -37.77
CA TRP A 94 7.42 -16.53 -39.23
C TRP A 94 6.13 -17.20 -39.71
N ILE A 95 5.45 -17.98 -38.86
CA ILE A 95 4.21 -18.70 -39.18
C ILE A 95 2.98 -17.83 -38.90
N ASN A 96 2.90 -17.20 -37.72
CA ASN A 96 1.67 -16.59 -37.21
C ASN A 96 1.81 -15.11 -36.77
N ASP A 97 2.82 -14.41 -37.29
CA ASP A 97 3.35 -13.15 -36.73
C ASP A 97 3.85 -13.32 -35.28
N LEU A 98 4.68 -12.39 -34.82
CA LEU A 98 5.20 -12.45 -33.45
C LEU A 98 4.10 -12.23 -32.42
N ASP A 99 3.92 -13.16 -31.47
CA ASP A 99 2.95 -13.01 -30.38
C ASP A 99 3.43 -12.00 -29.33
N THR A 100 3.23 -10.72 -29.62
CA THR A 100 3.58 -9.61 -28.74
C THR A 100 2.84 -9.62 -27.41
N ARG A 101 1.68 -10.30 -27.30
CA ARG A 101 0.93 -10.41 -26.04
C ARG A 101 1.59 -11.43 -25.12
N GLU A 102 1.98 -12.59 -25.66
CA GLU A 102 2.75 -13.61 -24.92
C GLU A 102 4.08 -13.02 -24.45
N LEU A 103 4.81 -12.30 -25.32
CA LEU A 103 6.07 -11.65 -24.94
C LEU A 103 5.90 -10.55 -23.88
N TYR A 104 4.81 -9.78 -23.94
CA TYR A 104 4.51 -8.76 -22.92
C TYR A 104 4.24 -9.39 -21.55
N LEU A 105 3.44 -10.47 -21.50
CA LEU A 105 3.16 -11.20 -20.26
C LEU A 105 4.45 -11.80 -19.70
N HIS A 106 5.20 -12.53 -20.53
CA HIS A 106 6.48 -13.14 -20.16
C HIS A 106 7.44 -12.09 -19.58
N GLY A 107 7.66 -11.00 -20.31
CA GLY A 107 8.56 -9.94 -19.86
C GLY A 107 8.11 -9.24 -18.59
N THR A 108 6.79 -9.06 -18.40
CA THR A 108 6.26 -8.49 -17.15
C THR A 108 6.53 -9.42 -15.96
N PHE A 109 6.40 -10.74 -16.15
CA PHE A 109 6.62 -11.72 -15.09
C PHE A 109 8.11 -11.94 -14.77
N GLU A 110 8.97 -11.97 -15.79
CA GLU A 110 10.43 -12.01 -15.59
C GLU A 110 10.93 -10.78 -14.83
N LEU A 111 10.51 -9.57 -15.23
CA LEU A 111 10.87 -8.34 -14.51
C LEU A 111 10.36 -8.34 -13.07
N PHE A 112 9.15 -8.87 -12.84
CA PHE A 112 8.62 -9.06 -11.50
C PHE A 112 9.49 -9.99 -10.66
N ASP A 113 9.85 -11.16 -11.18
CA ASP A 113 10.66 -12.16 -10.46
C ASP A 113 12.06 -11.63 -10.18
N GLN A 114 12.70 -10.98 -11.16
CA GLN A 114 14.01 -10.33 -10.99
C GLN A 114 13.97 -9.31 -9.85
N LEU A 115 13.01 -8.38 -9.88
CA LEU A 115 12.92 -7.31 -8.88
C LEU A 115 12.73 -7.83 -7.46
N VAL A 116 11.85 -8.80 -7.28
CA VAL A 116 11.59 -9.38 -5.95
C VAL A 116 12.80 -10.14 -5.44
N ASN A 117 13.47 -10.91 -6.30
CA ASN A 117 14.63 -11.71 -5.91
C ASN A 117 15.90 -10.86 -5.71
N GLU A 118 16.10 -9.81 -6.51
CA GLU A 118 17.21 -8.87 -6.35
C GLU A 118 17.08 -8.01 -5.10
N TYR A 119 15.84 -7.69 -4.66
CA TYR A 119 15.61 -6.80 -3.52
C TYR A 119 16.36 -7.22 -2.25
N TRP A 120 16.51 -8.53 -1.99
CA TRP A 120 17.18 -9.04 -0.80
C TRP A 120 18.70 -9.18 -0.94
N ALA A 121 19.24 -9.10 -2.16
CA ALA A 121 20.65 -9.33 -2.42
C ALA A 121 21.49 -8.26 -1.71
N GLY A 122 22.31 -8.68 -0.73
CA GLY A 122 23.19 -7.78 0.03
C GLY A 122 22.47 -6.90 1.05
N ARG A 123 21.24 -7.23 1.46
CA ARG A 123 20.41 -6.44 2.38
C ARG A 123 20.35 -6.96 3.81
N ASP A 124 21.52 -7.28 4.39
CA ASP A 124 21.62 -7.66 5.80
C ASP A 124 21.18 -6.51 6.73
N ASP A 125 21.26 -5.26 6.26
CA ASP A 125 20.79 -4.06 6.95
C ASP A 125 19.30 -4.10 7.32
N LEU A 126 18.46 -4.80 6.55
CA LEU A 126 17.02 -4.91 6.82
C LEU A 126 16.70 -5.68 8.10
N VAL A 127 17.54 -6.66 8.46
CA VAL A 127 17.37 -7.42 9.70
C VAL A 127 17.73 -6.53 10.89
N ASP A 128 18.88 -5.87 10.83
CA ASP A 128 19.34 -4.96 11.88
C ASP A 128 18.37 -3.77 12.06
N GLU A 129 17.81 -3.25 10.96
CA GLU A 129 16.78 -2.22 10.99
C GLU A 129 15.52 -2.70 11.69
N ALA A 130 15.07 -3.91 11.39
CA ALA A 130 13.89 -4.47 12.02
C ALA A 130 14.09 -4.76 13.51
N GLU A 131 15.27 -5.23 13.93
CA GLU A 131 15.58 -5.40 15.35
C GLU A 131 15.52 -4.07 16.11
N ARG A 132 16.10 -3.00 15.55
CA ARG A 132 16.00 -1.64 16.12
C ARG A 132 14.56 -1.16 16.18
N ALA A 133 13.76 -1.43 15.15
CA ALA A 133 12.35 -1.04 15.09
C ALA A 133 11.51 -1.79 16.12
N ILE A 134 11.72 -3.10 16.26
CA ILE A 134 11.04 -3.93 17.27
C ILE A 134 11.37 -3.42 18.67
N ALA A 135 12.65 -3.10 18.95
CA ALA A 135 13.03 -2.50 20.23
C ALA A 135 12.33 -1.15 20.46
N TYR A 136 12.27 -0.30 19.44
CA TYR A 136 11.54 0.98 19.51
C TYR A 136 10.04 0.78 19.77
N PHE A 137 9.41 -0.21 19.12
CA PHE A 137 7.99 -0.51 19.36
C PHE A 137 7.75 -1.03 20.77
N LEU A 138 8.65 -1.87 21.30
CA LEU A 138 8.57 -2.33 22.69
C LEU A 138 8.71 -1.17 23.68
N ASP A 139 9.59 -0.21 23.43
CA ASP A 139 9.66 1.03 24.21
C ASP A 139 8.38 1.90 24.09
N CYS A 140 7.58 1.67 23.06
CA CYS A 140 6.26 2.28 22.88
C CYS A 140 5.12 1.41 23.43
N ASP A 141 5.44 0.37 24.20
CA ASP A 141 4.52 -0.64 24.73
C ASP A 141 3.85 -1.51 23.65
N PHE A 142 4.44 -1.68 22.47
CA PHE A 142 3.91 -2.50 21.39
C PHE A 142 4.81 -3.70 21.07
N HIS A 143 4.27 -4.91 21.17
CA HIS A 143 4.99 -6.13 20.75
C HIS A 143 4.67 -6.56 19.32
N GLU A 144 3.67 -5.93 18.69
CA GLU A 144 3.31 -6.16 17.30
C GLU A 144 2.70 -4.88 16.72
N VAL A 145 3.07 -4.53 15.48
CA VAL A 145 2.45 -3.45 14.73
C VAL A 145 1.90 -4.03 13.42
N ASP A 146 0.59 -3.90 13.25
CA ASP A 146 -0.14 -4.45 12.11
C ASP A 146 -1.02 -3.38 11.46
N ILE A 147 -0.81 -3.15 10.16
CA ILE A 147 -1.42 -2.08 9.39
C ILE A 147 -2.32 -2.65 8.30
N SER A 148 -3.56 -2.16 8.23
CA SER A 148 -4.49 -2.47 7.15
C SER A 148 -4.93 -1.23 6.38
N PRO A 149 -4.28 -0.93 5.24
CA PRO A 149 -4.73 0.11 4.33
C PRO A 149 -5.86 -0.35 3.40
N CYS A 150 -6.43 0.61 2.68
CA CYS A 150 -7.20 0.32 1.48
C CYS A 150 -6.31 -0.38 0.42
N SER A 151 -6.86 -1.33 -0.33
CA SER A 151 -6.20 -1.97 -1.50
C SER A 151 -5.95 -1.04 -2.70
N ASP A 152 -6.21 0.26 -2.56
CA ASP A 152 -5.89 1.26 -3.58
C ASP A 152 -4.37 1.28 -3.82
N GLY A 153 -3.94 1.18 -5.09
CA GLY A 153 -2.53 1.12 -5.46
C GLY A 153 -1.72 2.33 -4.99
N ARG A 154 -2.38 3.47 -4.73
CA ARG A 154 -1.72 4.68 -4.18
C ARG A 154 -1.24 4.47 -2.74
N LEU A 155 -1.84 3.55 -1.98
CA LEU A 155 -1.40 3.18 -0.63
C LEU A 155 -0.39 2.04 -0.58
N LEU A 156 0.01 1.46 -1.72
CA LEU A 156 0.98 0.36 -1.75
C LEU A 156 2.34 0.73 -1.12
N SER A 157 2.66 2.02 -1.12
CA SER A 157 3.87 2.58 -0.51
C SER A 157 3.70 3.05 0.94
N LEU A 158 2.54 2.84 1.57
CA LEU A 158 2.19 3.38 2.89
C LEU A 158 3.27 3.12 3.94
N ARG A 159 3.74 1.87 4.03
CA ARG A 159 4.73 1.48 5.04
C ARG A 159 6.10 2.13 4.77
N ARG A 160 6.66 1.95 3.58
CA ARG A 160 8.02 2.40 3.25
C ARG A 160 8.15 3.91 3.04
N PHE A 161 7.20 4.53 2.35
CA PHE A 161 7.30 5.95 1.97
C PHE A 161 6.53 6.83 2.95
N ILE A 162 5.23 6.59 3.13
CA ILE A 162 4.35 7.51 3.86
C ILE A 162 4.66 7.51 5.37
N LEU A 163 4.89 6.34 5.95
CA LEU A 163 5.12 6.16 7.38
C LEU A 163 6.59 5.89 7.76
N ARG A 164 7.47 5.61 6.78
CA ARG A 164 8.89 5.26 6.97
C ARG A 164 9.09 4.17 8.02
N LEU A 165 8.32 3.09 7.90
CA LEU A 165 8.34 1.95 8.82
C LEU A 165 9.12 0.76 8.20
N PRO A 166 9.99 0.10 8.97
CA PRO A 166 10.85 -0.97 8.45
C PRO A 166 10.11 -2.23 7.98
N ASP A 167 10.65 -2.85 6.95
CA ASP A 167 10.04 -3.97 6.22
C ASP A 167 9.74 -5.19 7.07
N LEU A 168 10.72 -5.62 7.88
CA LEU A 168 10.61 -6.86 8.63
C LEU A 168 10.03 -6.70 10.04
N ALA A 169 9.65 -5.49 10.43
CA ALA A 169 9.13 -5.18 11.76
C ALA A 169 7.63 -4.88 11.79
N VAL A 170 7.02 -4.60 10.64
CA VAL A 170 5.62 -4.16 10.54
C VAL A 170 4.86 -5.02 9.54
N ARG A 171 3.77 -5.63 10.00
CA ARG A 171 2.86 -6.38 9.14
C ARG A 171 1.95 -5.42 8.37
N VAL A 172 1.76 -5.67 7.09
CA VAL A 172 0.81 -4.94 6.24
C VAL A 172 -0.12 -5.93 5.56
N LYS A 173 -1.43 -5.64 5.59
CA LYS A 173 -2.44 -6.35 4.81
C LYS A 173 -3.54 -5.42 4.34
N SER A 174 -3.62 -5.23 3.03
CA SER A 174 -4.55 -4.32 2.39
C SER A 174 -5.89 -4.99 2.08
N TYR A 175 -6.97 -4.27 2.32
CA TYR A 175 -8.34 -4.71 2.02
C TYR A 175 -9.11 -3.56 1.36
N ALA A 176 -10.05 -3.86 0.46
CA ALA A 176 -10.87 -2.81 -0.16
C ALA A 176 -11.55 -1.95 0.92
N GLY A 177 -11.34 -0.64 0.89
CA GLY A 177 -11.90 0.28 1.87
C GLY A 177 -11.39 0.10 3.30
N ALA A 178 -10.20 -0.50 3.49
CA ALA A 178 -9.62 -0.85 4.79
C ALA A 178 -10.53 -1.77 5.65
N GLN A 179 -11.40 -2.55 5.00
CA GLN A 179 -12.30 -3.51 5.64
C GLN A 179 -11.58 -4.85 5.89
N PHE A 180 -10.64 -4.86 6.84
CA PHE A 180 -9.82 -6.02 7.14
C PHE A 180 -10.60 -7.18 7.80
N ASP A 181 -10.17 -8.42 7.59
CA ASP A 181 -10.81 -9.60 8.20
C ASP A 181 -10.50 -9.66 9.71
N ILE A 182 -11.52 -9.39 10.52
CA ILE A 182 -11.45 -9.41 11.99
C ILE A 182 -11.03 -10.80 12.49
N GLU A 183 -11.59 -11.87 11.94
CA GLU A 183 -11.31 -13.22 12.41
C GLU A 183 -9.88 -13.63 12.06
N GLU A 184 -9.38 -13.18 10.91
CA GLU A 184 -7.98 -13.39 10.54
C GLU A 184 -7.02 -12.67 11.49
N ASP A 185 -7.32 -11.42 11.85
CA ASP A 185 -6.47 -10.67 12.77
C ASP A 185 -6.59 -11.17 14.21
N VAL A 186 -7.75 -11.70 14.64
CA VAL A 186 -7.89 -12.41 15.92
C VAL A 186 -6.98 -13.64 15.94
N ARG A 187 -6.97 -14.44 14.86
CA ARG A 187 -6.05 -15.58 14.73
C ARG A 187 -4.58 -15.14 14.77
N HIS A 188 -4.27 -13.99 14.15
CA HIS A 188 -2.92 -13.45 14.17
C HIS A 188 -2.51 -13.01 15.58
N TRP A 189 -3.32 -12.21 16.26
CA TRP A 189 -3.12 -11.81 17.65
C TRP A 189 -2.87 -13.02 18.56
N THR A 190 -3.72 -14.04 18.45
CA THR A 190 -3.61 -15.28 19.22
C THR A 190 -2.27 -15.97 19.01
N LYS A 191 -1.82 -16.03 17.76
CA LYS A 191 -0.51 -16.59 17.41
C LYS A 191 0.63 -15.77 18.02
N ARG A 192 0.55 -14.44 18.01
CA ARG A 192 1.58 -13.55 18.56
C ARG A 192 1.65 -13.66 20.08
N GLU A 193 0.52 -13.66 20.77
CA GLU A 193 0.47 -13.90 22.22
C GLU A 193 1.02 -15.29 22.58
N LEU A 194 0.65 -16.34 21.86
CA LEU A 194 1.19 -17.67 22.10
C LEU A 194 2.73 -17.73 21.96
N LEU A 195 3.30 -16.99 21.00
CA LEU A 195 4.76 -16.89 20.86
C LEU A 195 5.40 -16.15 22.04
N ARG A 196 4.77 -15.11 22.60
CA ARG A 196 5.25 -14.45 23.81
C ARG A 196 5.26 -15.40 25.01
N PHE A 197 4.21 -16.20 25.18
CA PHE A 197 4.13 -17.19 26.26
C PHE A 197 5.12 -18.34 26.11
N ARG A 198 5.30 -18.87 24.89
CA ARG A 198 6.08 -20.09 24.65
C ARG A 198 7.55 -19.85 24.35
N GLU A 199 7.86 -18.74 23.68
CA GLU A 199 9.21 -18.45 23.16
C GLU A 199 9.78 -17.13 23.69
N GLY A 200 8.98 -16.31 24.39
CA GLY A 200 9.40 -14.99 24.84
C GLY A 200 9.70 -14.04 23.69
N ARG A 201 9.03 -14.20 22.54
CA ARG A 201 9.28 -13.42 21.33
C ARG A 201 8.09 -12.54 20.92
N PRO A 202 8.31 -11.25 20.58
CA PRO A 202 9.58 -10.52 20.70
C PRO A 202 9.95 -10.20 22.15
N THR A 203 9.02 -10.38 23.08
CA THR A 203 9.23 -10.27 24.53
C THR A 203 8.35 -11.29 25.25
N THR A 204 8.57 -11.49 26.54
CA THR A 204 7.75 -12.39 27.37
C THR A 204 6.35 -11.81 27.62
N ALA A 205 5.40 -12.69 27.97
CA ALA A 205 4.00 -12.32 28.14
C ALA A 205 3.74 -11.41 29.36
N ASP A 206 4.64 -11.41 30.34
CA ASP A 206 4.57 -10.58 31.55
C ASP A 206 4.98 -9.11 31.32
N VAL A 207 5.67 -8.81 30.21
CA VAL A 207 5.96 -7.43 29.81
C VAL A 207 4.65 -6.75 29.39
N PRO A 208 4.33 -5.55 29.91
CA PRO A 208 3.04 -4.89 29.71
C PRO A 208 2.92 -4.20 28.34
N SER A 209 3.08 -4.96 27.26
CA SER A 209 2.93 -4.49 25.87
C SER A 209 1.65 -5.02 25.23
N ARG A 210 1.14 -4.29 24.23
CA ARG A 210 -0.05 -4.64 23.44
C ARG A 210 0.26 -4.88 21.97
N TYR A 211 -0.68 -5.54 21.32
CA TYR A 211 -0.77 -5.58 19.86
C TYR A 211 -1.37 -4.26 19.38
N LEU A 212 -0.73 -3.60 18.43
CA LEU A 212 -1.24 -2.39 17.80
C LEU A 212 -1.83 -2.70 16.43
N LYS A 213 -3.13 -2.41 16.26
CA LYS A 213 -3.80 -2.44 14.95
C LYS A 213 -3.99 -1.03 14.40
N ILE A 214 -3.45 -0.77 13.21
CA ILE A 214 -3.61 0.48 12.48
C ILE A 214 -4.54 0.22 11.28
N ALA A 215 -5.55 1.07 11.07
CA ALA A 215 -6.30 1.11 9.82
C ALA A 215 -6.00 2.41 9.08
N ALA A 216 -5.75 2.32 7.77
CA ALA A 216 -5.45 3.47 6.93
C ALA A 216 -6.53 3.66 5.86
N TYR A 217 -7.38 4.66 6.04
CA TYR A 217 -8.31 5.12 5.02
C TYR A 217 -7.62 6.16 4.12
N HIS A 218 -8.21 6.47 2.97
CA HIS A 218 -7.65 7.49 2.08
C HIS A 218 -8.72 8.38 1.46
N TYR A 219 -8.27 9.53 0.98
CA TYR A 219 -9.03 10.54 0.28
C TYR A 219 -8.13 11.27 -0.72
N SER A 220 -8.72 12.09 -1.57
CA SER A 220 -8.02 13.04 -2.45
C SER A 220 -8.45 14.43 -2.04
N SER A 221 -7.50 15.30 -1.71
CA SER A 221 -7.77 16.71 -1.43
C SER A 221 -8.01 17.53 -2.70
N ALA A 222 -7.41 17.13 -3.83
CA ALA A 222 -7.54 17.79 -5.13
C ALA A 222 -8.85 17.46 -5.84
N ASP A 223 -9.35 16.22 -5.72
CA ASP A 223 -10.63 15.80 -6.31
C ASP A 223 -11.44 14.88 -5.36
N PRO A 224 -11.99 15.43 -4.26
CA PRO A 224 -12.64 14.65 -3.21
C PRO A 224 -13.84 13.82 -3.68
N HIS A 225 -14.54 14.25 -4.73
CA HIS A 225 -15.78 13.60 -5.17
C HIS A 225 -15.56 12.45 -6.15
N HIS A 226 -14.37 12.34 -6.74
CA HIS A 226 -14.11 11.32 -7.77
C HIS A 226 -12.87 10.47 -7.50
N GLN A 227 -11.88 10.98 -6.76
CA GLN A 227 -10.58 10.33 -6.56
C GLN A 227 -10.34 9.88 -5.12
N GLY A 228 -11.40 9.85 -4.30
CA GLY A 228 -11.40 9.28 -2.96
C GLY A 228 -11.45 7.75 -2.96
N CYS A 229 -11.89 7.16 -1.84
CA CYS A 229 -12.04 5.71 -1.74
C CYS A 229 -13.30 5.22 -2.49
N ALA A 230 -13.11 4.56 -3.63
CA ALA A 230 -14.20 4.04 -4.45
C ALA A 230 -15.10 3.02 -3.70
N ALA A 231 -14.54 2.25 -2.76
CA ALA A 231 -15.31 1.29 -1.94
C ALA A 231 -16.35 1.99 -1.04
N HIS A 232 -16.15 3.28 -0.76
CA HIS A 232 -17.00 4.11 0.09
C HIS A 232 -17.57 5.31 -0.67
N GLY A 233 -17.74 5.17 -1.99
CA GLY A 233 -18.37 6.19 -2.84
C GLY A 233 -17.63 7.53 -2.86
N ASN A 234 -16.30 7.51 -2.73
CA ASN A 234 -15.42 8.70 -2.64
C ASN A 234 -15.66 9.60 -1.42
N SER A 235 -16.46 9.16 -0.43
CA SER A 235 -16.70 9.91 0.79
C SER A 235 -15.57 9.68 1.80
N GLU A 236 -14.76 10.73 2.07
CA GLU A 236 -13.73 10.69 3.11
C GLU A 236 -14.32 10.24 4.45
N ARG A 237 -15.46 10.84 4.82
CA ARG A 237 -16.13 10.57 6.10
C ARG A 237 -16.56 9.12 6.21
N ASP A 238 -17.18 8.56 5.17
CA ASP A 238 -17.67 7.18 5.22
C ASP A 238 -16.51 6.19 5.23
N ALA A 239 -15.42 6.49 4.50
CA ALA A 239 -14.19 5.69 4.56
C ALA A 239 -13.55 5.71 5.95
N ALA A 240 -13.42 6.88 6.57
CA ALA A 240 -12.86 7.03 7.90
C ALA A 240 -13.73 6.36 8.98
N ASP A 241 -15.05 6.53 8.91
CA ASP A 241 -16.00 5.91 9.83
C ASP A 241 -16.03 4.38 9.70
N ALA A 242 -16.00 3.85 8.48
CA ALA A 242 -15.96 2.41 8.24
C ALA A 242 -14.66 1.79 8.77
N ALA A 243 -13.51 2.42 8.54
CA ALA A 243 -12.22 1.96 9.09
C ALA A 243 -12.20 2.01 10.63
N LEU A 244 -12.73 3.09 11.23
CA LEU A 244 -12.84 3.21 12.68
C LEU A 244 -13.77 2.17 13.30
N ARG A 245 -14.90 1.86 12.65
CA ARG A 245 -15.80 0.78 13.06
C ARG A 245 -15.10 -0.57 13.02
N GLN A 246 -14.29 -0.83 11.99
CA GLN A 246 -13.54 -2.08 11.88
C GLN A 246 -12.52 -2.25 13.01
N LEU A 247 -11.76 -1.19 13.34
CA LEU A 247 -10.84 -1.17 14.49
C LEU A 247 -11.57 -1.46 15.82
N ARG A 248 -12.72 -0.81 16.04
CA ARG A 248 -13.55 -1.03 17.23
C ARG A 248 -14.05 -2.47 17.32
N ALA A 249 -14.51 -3.03 16.20
CA ALA A 249 -15.01 -4.40 16.15
C ALA A 249 -13.90 -5.42 16.42
N PHE A 250 -12.69 -5.21 15.90
CA PHE A 250 -11.53 -6.05 16.21
C PHE A 250 -11.15 -6.02 17.69
N ARG A 251 -11.05 -4.82 18.29
CA ARG A 251 -10.79 -4.68 19.72
C ARG A 251 -11.86 -5.40 20.56
N GLN A 252 -13.13 -5.20 20.21
CA GLN A 252 -14.25 -5.86 20.90
C GLN A 252 -14.20 -7.39 20.73
N ALA A 253 -13.78 -7.90 19.58
CA ALA A 253 -13.62 -9.33 19.36
C ALA A 253 -12.57 -9.93 20.30
N ILE A 254 -11.42 -9.26 20.50
CA ILE A 254 -10.40 -9.70 21.46
C ILE A 254 -10.94 -9.65 22.90
N GLU A 255 -11.51 -8.52 23.31
CA GLU A 255 -12.00 -8.28 24.68
C GLU A 255 -13.14 -9.24 25.08
N ASN A 256 -13.97 -9.66 24.13
CA ASN A 256 -15.08 -10.58 24.39
C ASN A 256 -14.69 -12.06 24.27
N THR A 257 -13.70 -12.39 23.44
CA THR A 257 -13.31 -13.79 23.18
C THR A 257 -12.35 -14.31 24.24
N TYR A 258 -11.47 -13.45 24.75
CA TYR A 258 -10.41 -13.83 25.70
C TYR A 258 -10.65 -13.20 27.07
N CYS A 259 -10.41 -13.97 28.14
CA CYS A 259 -10.63 -13.53 29.52
C CYS A 259 -9.58 -12.51 29.97
N CYS A 260 -9.68 -12.13 31.25
CA CYS A 260 -8.52 -11.70 32.03
C CYS A 260 -7.92 -10.35 31.56
N GLY A 261 -8.75 -9.51 30.92
CA GLY A 261 -8.35 -8.18 30.47
C GLY A 261 -7.57 -8.15 29.15
N ALA A 262 -7.68 -9.20 28.33
CA ALA A 262 -7.12 -9.20 26.98
C ALA A 262 -7.66 -8.01 26.18
N SER A 263 -6.76 -7.23 25.58
CA SER A 263 -7.11 -6.04 24.79
C SER A 263 -5.98 -5.71 23.81
N VAL A 264 -6.23 -4.75 22.94
CA VAL A 264 -5.33 -4.28 21.88
C VAL A 264 -5.40 -2.76 21.80
N ASP A 265 -4.32 -2.14 21.33
CA ASP A 265 -4.34 -0.72 20.99
C ASP A 265 -4.70 -0.55 19.52
N THR A 266 -5.36 0.55 19.20
CA THR A 266 -5.81 0.86 17.83
C THR A 266 -5.45 2.28 17.43
N LEU A 267 -5.11 2.49 16.15
CA LEU A 267 -4.83 3.81 15.59
C LEU A 267 -5.48 3.95 14.20
N LEU A 268 -6.09 5.10 13.95
CA LEU A 268 -6.68 5.43 12.65
C LEU A 268 -5.82 6.48 11.96
N ILE A 269 -5.47 6.22 10.70
CA ILE A 269 -4.72 7.14 9.84
C ILE A 269 -5.53 7.42 8.57
N GLY A 270 -5.72 8.69 8.24
CA GLY A 270 -6.19 9.12 6.93
C GLY A 270 -5.03 9.51 6.05
N VAL A 271 -5.06 9.15 4.76
CA VAL A 271 -4.01 9.50 3.79
C VAL A 271 -4.61 10.33 2.66
N ASP A 272 -4.06 11.51 2.42
CA ASP A 272 -4.32 12.28 1.21
C ASP A 272 -3.46 11.74 0.05
N THR A 273 -4.07 11.06 -0.90
CA THR A 273 -3.33 10.40 -2.00
C THR A 273 -2.71 11.37 -3.01
N ASP A 274 -3.03 12.66 -2.93
CA ASP A 274 -2.46 13.69 -3.80
C ASP A 274 -1.09 14.15 -3.30
N THR A 275 -0.88 14.11 -1.98
CA THR A 275 0.30 14.68 -1.32
C THR A 275 1.04 13.69 -0.41
N ASP A 276 0.47 12.51 -0.18
CA ASP A 276 0.84 11.55 0.85
C ASP A 276 0.79 12.13 2.28
N ALA A 277 0.08 13.24 2.50
CA ALA A 277 -0.15 13.77 3.84
C ALA A 277 -1.02 12.81 4.67
N VAL A 278 -0.81 12.81 5.98
CA VAL A 278 -1.55 11.98 6.92
C VAL A 278 -2.37 12.80 7.91
N LYS A 279 -3.57 12.30 8.21
CA LYS A 279 -4.36 12.66 9.39
C LYS A 279 -4.20 11.54 10.41
N ILE A 280 -3.46 11.79 11.50
CA ILE A 280 -3.34 10.81 12.58
C ILE A 280 -4.37 11.13 13.65
N HIS A 281 -5.35 10.24 13.84
CA HIS A 281 -6.39 10.40 14.84
C HIS A 281 -5.86 10.06 16.23
N ILE A 282 -5.92 11.01 17.17
CA ILE A 282 -5.29 10.88 18.48
C ILE A 282 -6.23 10.11 19.43
N PRO A 283 -5.85 8.91 19.90
CA PRO A 283 -6.66 8.18 20.88
C PRO A 283 -6.69 8.91 22.23
N ASP A 284 -7.74 8.74 23.02
CA ASP A 284 -7.77 9.21 24.42
C ASP A 284 -7.18 8.18 25.38
N ALA A 285 -7.24 8.44 26.69
CA ALA A 285 -6.70 7.52 27.70
C ALA A 285 -7.43 6.17 27.72
N ASP A 286 -8.68 6.13 27.25
CA ASP A 286 -9.48 4.91 27.10
C ASP A 286 -9.27 4.25 25.73
N THR A 287 -8.29 4.74 24.95
CA THR A 287 -7.91 4.32 23.59
C THR A 287 -9.04 4.47 22.58
N ARG A 288 -10.00 5.36 22.85
CA ARG A 288 -11.09 5.72 21.94
C ARG A 288 -10.63 6.83 21.01
N MET A 289 -11.11 6.78 19.77
CA MET A 289 -10.82 7.79 18.75
C MET A 289 -12.09 8.49 18.28
N SER A 290 -11.93 9.77 17.93
CA SER A 290 -12.91 10.60 17.24
C SER A 290 -12.40 10.96 15.85
N LEU A 291 -13.30 11.02 14.87
CA LEU A 291 -12.97 11.51 13.53
C LEU A 291 -12.60 13.00 13.51
N TYR A 292 -12.91 13.73 14.59
CA TYR A 292 -12.64 15.17 14.71
C TYR A 292 -11.40 15.50 15.54
N ARG A 293 -10.72 14.49 16.10
CA ARG A 293 -9.53 14.64 16.93
C ARG A 293 -8.32 14.05 16.21
N PHE A 294 -7.65 14.86 15.41
CA PHE A 294 -6.50 14.43 14.62
C PHE A 294 -5.46 15.53 14.46
N VAL A 295 -4.24 15.14 14.13
CA VAL A 295 -3.20 16.04 13.62
C VAL A 295 -3.08 15.83 12.12
N ASP A 296 -3.19 16.92 11.36
CA ASP A 296 -3.00 16.96 9.90
C ASP A 296 -1.55 17.33 9.60
N SER A 297 -0.78 16.40 9.04
CA SER A 297 0.63 16.62 8.76
C SER A 297 0.88 17.67 7.68
N ALA A 298 -0.04 17.86 6.73
CA ALA A 298 0.09 18.90 5.71
C ALA A 298 -0.02 20.29 6.35
N LYS A 299 -0.92 20.44 7.33
CA LYS A 299 -1.02 21.67 8.12
C LYS A 299 0.24 21.91 8.93
N VAL A 300 0.71 20.90 9.66
CA VAL A 300 1.93 20.99 10.46
C VAL A 300 3.13 21.38 9.59
N TYR A 301 3.34 20.67 8.47
CA TYR A 301 4.41 20.96 7.51
C TYR A 301 4.46 22.42 7.09
N ARG A 302 3.31 23.01 6.73
CA ARG A 302 3.24 24.42 6.32
C ARG A 302 3.54 25.38 7.47
N GLU A 303 3.04 25.08 8.66
CA GLU A 303 3.26 25.91 9.85
C GLU A 303 4.71 25.85 10.36
N THR A 304 5.43 24.76 10.06
CA THR A 304 6.82 24.54 10.48
C THR A 304 7.87 24.79 9.39
N GLN A 305 7.44 25.13 8.17
CA GLN A 305 8.33 25.25 7.02
C GLN A 305 9.42 26.31 7.17
N GLU A 306 9.09 27.44 7.81
CA GLU A 306 9.99 28.59 7.95
C GLU A 306 10.64 28.65 9.36
N LEU A 307 10.42 27.64 10.20
CA LEU A 307 11.00 27.54 11.53
C LEU A 307 12.39 26.89 11.47
N ASP A 308 13.19 27.06 12.52
CA ASP A 308 14.37 26.21 12.66
C ASP A 308 13.98 24.76 13.05
N GLY A 309 14.90 23.80 12.90
CA GLY A 309 14.58 22.38 13.15
C GLY A 309 14.08 22.09 14.57
N ARG A 310 14.57 22.81 15.59
CA ARG A 310 14.15 22.59 16.98
C ARG A 310 12.78 23.19 17.24
N GLU A 311 12.52 24.38 16.74
CA GLU A 311 11.21 25.04 16.80
C GLU A 311 10.15 24.26 16.04
N ALA A 312 10.50 23.75 14.86
CA ALA A 312 9.66 22.88 14.06
C ALA A 312 9.29 21.60 14.83
N GLU A 313 10.27 20.92 15.43
CA GLU A 313 10.00 19.70 16.21
C GLU A 313 9.08 19.99 17.39
N LEU A 314 9.34 21.07 18.13
CA LEU A 314 8.48 21.52 19.23
C LEU A 314 7.04 21.78 18.77
N ARG A 315 6.87 22.41 17.60
CA ARG A 315 5.55 22.68 17.02
C ARG A 315 4.81 21.39 16.66
N VAL A 316 5.48 20.34 16.18
CA VAL A 316 4.87 19.02 15.96
C VAL A 316 4.27 18.48 17.27
N TYR A 317 5.05 18.51 18.37
CA TYR A 317 4.55 18.07 19.68
C TYR A 317 3.39 18.93 20.17
N GLN A 318 3.45 20.25 19.98
CA GLN A 318 2.36 21.15 20.33
C GLN A 318 1.08 20.84 19.54
N SER A 319 1.16 20.50 18.25
CA SER A 319 -0.01 20.10 17.47
C SER A 319 -0.68 18.83 18.02
N ILE A 320 0.10 17.87 18.54
CA ILE A 320 -0.44 16.71 19.25
C ILE A 320 -1.14 17.15 20.54
N GLN A 321 -0.52 18.04 21.33
CA GLN A 321 -1.13 18.56 22.56
C GLN A 321 -2.42 19.35 22.28
N ASP A 322 -2.46 20.16 21.22
CA ASP A 322 -3.65 20.90 20.80
C ASP A 322 -4.80 19.94 20.47
N ALA A 323 -4.51 18.85 19.73
CA ALA A 323 -5.48 17.79 19.45
C ALA A 323 -5.92 17.04 20.72
N ILE A 324 -5.02 16.85 21.70
CA ILE A 324 -5.37 16.21 22.97
C ILE A 324 -6.37 17.05 23.76
N HIS A 325 -6.19 18.37 23.81
CA HIS A 325 -7.01 19.30 24.59
C HIS A 325 -8.23 19.85 23.83
N GLN A 326 -8.46 19.35 22.61
CA GLN A 326 -9.59 19.75 21.78
C GLN A 326 -10.93 19.53 22.48
N GLN A 327 -11.83 20.50 22.34
CA GLN A 327 -13.19 20.45 22.91
C GLN A 327 -14.23 20.15 21.82
N GLY A 328 -15.50 19.96 22.21
CA GLY A 328 -16.60 19.69 21.27
C GLY A 328 -16.53 18.29 20.68
N TRP A 329 -16.74 18.14 19.37
CA TRP A 329 -16.77 16.81 18.71
C TRP A 329 -15.43 16.07 18.73
N GLY A 330 -14.32 16.78 18.97
CA GLY A 330 -12.99 16.20 19.15
C GLY A 330 -12.62 15.90 20.61
N HIS A 331 -13.55 16.09 21.57
CA HIS A 331 -13.28 15.84 22.98
C HIS A 331 -12.98 14.35 23.24
N GLY A 332 -11.96 14.09 24.06
CA GLY A 332 -11.56 12.75 24.51
C GLY A 332 -11.26 12.73 26.01
N ASN A 333 -11.27 11.54 26.61
CA ASN A 333 -10.96 11.35 28.03
C ASN A 333 -9.44 11.39 28.28
N GLY A 334 -8.83 12.56 28.19
CA GLY A 334 -7.39 12.76 28.45
C GLY A 334 -6.46 12.31 27.32
N ALA A 335 -5.16 12.27 27.65
CA ALA A 335 -4.10 11.89 26.72
C ALA A 335 -3.94 10.36 26.62
N PRO A 336 -3.51 9.82 25.46
CA PRO A 336 -3.13 8.42 25.37
C PRO A 336 -1.83 8.15 26.16
N HIS A 337 -1.49 6.88 26.38
CA HIS A 337 -0.25 6.50 27.07
C HIS A 337 1.00 7.01 26.33
N GLU A 338 2.11 7.16 27.06
CA GLU A 338 3.35 7.75 26.55
C GLU A 338 3.91 7.01 25.32
N GLY A 339 3.81 5.68 25.29
CA GLY A 339 4.23 4.87 24.15
C GLY A 339 3.47 5.20 22.85
N MET A 340 2.15 5.37 22.93
CA MET A 340 1.34 5.82 21.78
C MET A 340 1.72 7.24 21.34
N LEU A 341 1.95 8.16 22.28
CA LEU A 341 2.41 9.52 21.95
C LEU A 341 3.75 9.49 21.21
N ARG A 342 4.71 8.69 21.70
CA ARG A 342 6.03 8.52 21.08
C ARG A 342 5.91 7.99 19.66
N LEU A 343 5.06 6.99 19.43
CA LEU A 343 4.79 6.46 18.09
C LEU A 343 4.17 7.52 17.17
N ILE A 344 3.11 8.22 17.61
CA ILE A 344 2.44 9.26 16.81
C ILE A 344 3.41 10.37 16.43
N SER A 345 4.23 10.85 17.36
CA SER A 345 5.28 11.83 17.08
C SER A 345 6.24 11.35 16.00
N ARG A 346 6.72 10.10 16.08
CA ARG A 346 7.61 9.52 15.07
C ARG A 346 6.94 9.42 13.70
N LEU A 347 5.69 8.99 13.64
CA LEU A 347 4.93 8.88 12.39
C LEU A 347 4.73 10.26 11.73
N LEU A 348 4.45 11.31 12.50
CA LEU A 348 4.33 12.68 11.96
C LEU A 348 5.67 13.20 11.42
N LEU A 349 6.77 13.00 12.16
CA LEU A 349 8.11 13.40 11.72
C LEU A 349 8.53 12.65 10.44
N ASN A 350 8.27 11.34 10.39
CA ASN A 350 8.49 10.53 9.21
C ASN A 350 7.67 11.05 8.01
N ASN A 351 6.40 11.37 8.21
CA ASN A 351 5.54 11.86 7.13
C ASN A 351 5.91 13.27 6.65
N ILE A 352 6.48 14.13 7.50
CA ILE A 352 7.06 15.41 7.04
C ILE A 352 8.15 15.19 6.00
N SER A 353 8.98 14.15 6.15
CA SER A 353 9.96 13.77 5.13
C SER A 353 9.29 13.31 3.83
N GLN A 354 8.15 12.62 3.92
CA GLN A 354 7.37 12.25 2.73
C GLN A 354 6.73 13.46 2.04
N LEU A 355 6.22 14.43 2.79
CA LEU A 355 5.71 15.66 2.20
C LEU A 355 6.80 16.44 1.46
N ASP A 356 8.02 16.48 2.02
CA ASP A 356 9.19 17.06 1.35
C ASP A 356 9.58 16.27 0.09
N TYR A 357 9.47 14.94 0.13
CA TYR A 357 9.67 14.07 -1.04
C TYR A 357 8.72 14.44 -2.18
N VAL A 358 7.42 14.52 -1.89
CA VAL A 358 6.41 14.90 -2.89
C VAL A 358 6.62 16.34 -3.37
N ALA A 359 6.99 17.25 -2.47
CA ALA A 359 7.33 18.63 -2.82
C ALA A 359 8.51 18.70 -3.80
N ARG A 360 9.56 17.92 -3.57
CA ARG A 360 10.80 17.94 -4.36
C ARG A 360 10.68 17.21 -5.69
N TYR A 361 10.10 16.02 -5.71
CA TYR A 361 10.12 15.13 -6.89
C TYR A 361 8.82 15.14 -7.68
N HIS A 362 7.73 15.66 -7.09
CA HIS A 362 6.42 15.73 -7.73
C HIS A 362 5.83 17.15 -7.74
N ASN A 363 6.62 18.19 -7.47
CA ASN A 363 6.13 19.59 -7.46
C ASN A 363 4.94 19.82 -6.50
N GLY A 364 4.99 19.16 -5.34
CA GLY A 364 4.04 19.38 -4.24
C GLY A 364 2.76 18.57 -4.30
N HIS A 365 2.49 17.86 -5.40
CA HIS A 365 1.38 16.90 -5.52
C HIS A 365 1.63 15.94 -6.67
N TYR A 366 1.14 14.71 -6.58
CA TYR A 366 1.27 13.75 -7.67
C TYR A 366 0.49 14.21 -8.92
N ALA A 367 1.16 14.28 -10.07
CA ALA A 367 0.52 14.54 -11.36
C ALA A 367 -0.48 13.43 -11.77
N ASP A 368 -0.22 12.21 -11.29
CA ASP A 368 -1.09 11.05 -11.51
C ASP A 368 -2.07 10.90 -10.35
N VAL A 369 -3.24 11.52 -10.52
CA VAL A 369 -4.33 11.49 -9.54
C VAL A 369 -5.01 10.11 -9.50
N GLY A 370 -5.01 9.38 -10.63
CA GLY A 370 -5.65 8.07 -10.80
C GLY A 370 -4.70 6.86 -10.88
N HIS A 371 -5.24 5.74 -11.39
CA HIS A 371 -4.61 4.42 -11.51
C HIS A 371 -3.51 4.35 -12.60
N ARG A 372 -2.37 3.70 -12.31
CA ARG A 372 -1.25 3.48 -13.26
C ARG A 372 -0.56 2.11 -13.07
N GLU A 373 -1.26 1.18 -12.44
CA GLU A 373 -0.77 -0.14 -12.06
C GLU A 373 -0.26 -0.93 -13.28
N ARG A 374 0.78 -1.72 -13.06
CA ARG A 374 1.44 -2.57 -14.07
C ARG A 374 1.02 -4.02 -13.95
N VAL A 375 0.64 -4.47 -12.76
CA VAL A 375 0.27 -5.85 -12.47
C VAL A 375 -0.85 -5.94 -11.44
N ILE A 376 -1.66 -6.98 -11.52
CA ILE A 376 -2.57 -7.39 -10.45
C ILE A 376 -1.87 -8.46 -9.61
N ILE A 377 -1.75 -8.25 -8.31
CA ILE A 377 -1.23 -9.26 -7.37
C ILE A 377 -2.41 -9.85 -6.61
N VAL A 378 -2.52 -11.18 -6.62
CA VAL A 378 -3.59 -11.95 -6.01
C VAL A 378 -3.04 -12.83 -4.90
N GLY A 379 -3.75 -12.88 -3.77
CA GLY A 379 -3.38 -13.71 -2.62
C GLY A 379 -2.71 -12.88 -1.53
N GLN A 380 -1.40 -13.03 -1.37
CA GLN A 380 -0.61 -12.37 -0.32
C GLN A 380 0.29 -11.28 -0.90
N GLU A 381 0.46 -10.20 -0.14
CA GLU A 381 1.30 -9.07 -0.56
C GLU A 381 2.76 -9.49 -0.80
N VAL A 382 3.41 -8.73 -1.66
CA VAL A 382 4.83 -8.87 -2.00
C VAL A 382 5.51 -7.63 -1.44
N GLU A 383 6.17 -7.81 -0.29
CA GLU A 383 6.73 -6.74 0.56
C GLU A 383 7.74 -5.84 -0.20
N GLU A 384 8.35 -6.39 -1.25
CA GLU A 384 9.34 -5.75 -2.10
C GLU A 384 8.72 -4.73 -3.08
N MET A 385 7.43 -4.88 -3.39
CA MET A 385 6.72 -4.13 -4.44
C MET A 385 6.07 -2.84 -3.92
N GLN A 386 6.61 -2.22 -2.87
CA GLN A 386 6.01 -1.09 -2.16
C GLN A 386 6.25 0.26 -2.86
N VAL A 387 5.77 0.39 -4.10
CA VAL A 387 5.84 1.61 -4.91
C VAL A 387 4.43 2.06 -5.27
N ARG A 388 4.12 3.35 -5.05
CA ARG A 388 2.82 3.96 -5.33
C ARG A 388 2.35 3.63 -6.74
N ASN A 389 1.08 3.22 -6.91
CA ASN A 389 0.47 2.89 -8.21
C ASN A 389 1.23 1.83 -9.03
N PHE A 390 2.03 0.97 -8.39
CA PHE A 390 2.74 -0.05 -9.14
C PHE A 390 1.89 -1.32 -9.36
N ALA A 391 1.21 -1.81 -8.33
CA ALA A 391 0.37 -3.00 -8.41
C ALA A 391 -1.00 -2.74 -7.80
N TYR A 392 -2.02 -3.40 -8.36
CA TYR A 392 -3.34 -3.50 -7.74
C TYR A 392 -3.38 -4.79 -6.93
N PHE A 393 -3.68 -4.70 -5.64
CA PHE A 393 -3.67 -5.86 -4.76
C PHE A 393 -5.08 -6.37 -4.48
N ALA A 394 -5.35 -7.62 -4.87
CA ALA A 394 -6.59 -8.33 -4.57
C ALA A 394 -6.31 -9.42 -3.54
N HIS A 395 -6.52 -9.10 -2.26
CA HIS A 395 -6.48 -10.12 -1.20
C HIS A 395 -7.66 -11.08 -1.36
N LEU A 396 -7.36 -12.36 -1.51
CA LEU A 396 -8.34 -13.43 -1.52
C LEU A 396 -7.68 -14.74 -1.14
N GLU A 397 -8.44 -15.65 -0.55
CA GLU A 397 -8.04 -17.04 -0.32
C GLU A 397 -8.77 -17.98 -1.32
N THR A 398 -9.94 -17.55 -1.79
CA THR A 398 -10.81 -18.21 -2.76
C THR A 398 -11.39 -17.17 -3.72
N MET A 399 -11.68 -17.55 -4.96
CA MET A 399 -12.34 -16.63 -5.89
C MET A 399 -13.77 -16.32 -5.46
N GLU A 400 -14.43 -17.23 -4.75
CA GLU A 400 -15.78 -17.05 -4.21
C GLU A 400 -15.87 -15.86 -3.24
N GLU A 401 -14.88 -15.71 -2.37
CA GLU A 401 -14.81 -14.60 -1.40
C GLU A 401 -14.22 -13.33 -2.02
N GLY A 402 -13.30 -13.47 -2.99
CA GLY A 402 -12.50 -12.38 -3.55
C GLY A 402 -12.92 -11.82 -4.91
N ALA A 403 -13.95 -12.37 -5.55
CA ALA A 403 -14.31 -12.05 -6.94
C ALA A 403 -14.54 -10.55 -7.18
N HIS A 404 -15.13 -9.84 -6.21
CA HIS A 404 -15.42 -8.42 -6.37
C HIS A 404 -14.15 -7.58 -6.54
N GLY A 405 -13.11 -7.83 -5.75
CA GLY A 405 -11.82 -7.15 -5.89
C GLY A 405 -11.18 -7.44 -7.24
N MET A 406 -11.21 -8.70 -7.67
CA MET A 406 -10.71 -9.09 -8.98
C MET A 406 -11.46 -8.40 -10.13
N ASP A 407 -12.79 -8.29 -10.06
CA ASP A 407 -13.57 -7.62 -11.08
C ASP A 407 -13.28 -6.13 -11.17
N VAL A 408 -13.01 -5.46 -10.06
CA VAL A 408 -12.56 -4.06 -10.06
C VAL A 408 -11.21 -3.94 -10.76
N GLY A 409 -10.24 -4.78 -10.39
CA GLY A 409 -8.92 -4.80 -11.01
C GLY A 409 -8.98 -5.04 -12.53
N VAL A 410 -9.66 -6.10 -12.97
CA VAL A 410 -9.70 -6.49 -14.39
C VAL A 410 -10.62 -5.58 -15.20
N ASN A 411 -11.87 -5.36 -14.78
CA ASN A 411 -12.89 -4.74 -15.63
C ASN A 411 -12.91 -3.21 -15.57
N LYS A 412 -12.38 -2.60 -14.50
CA LYS A 412 -12.35 -1.14 -14.36
C LYS A 412 -10.94 -0.59 -14.60
N ILE A 413 -9.94 -1.09 -13.87
CA ILE A 413 -8.58 -0.56 -13.90
C ILE A 413 -7.84 -1.02 -15.16
N PHE A 414 -7.59 -2.33 -15.29
CA PHE A 414 -6.76 -2.86 -16.38
C PHE A 414 -7.46 -2.90 -17.74
N ARG A 415 -8.78 -2.77 -17.76
CA ARG A 415 -9.52 -2.56 -19.02
C ARG A 415 -9.04 -1.29 -19.73
N GLN A 416 -8.94 -0.17 -19.01
CA GLN A 416 -8.51 1.12 -19.56
C GLN A 416 -6.99 1.20 -19.74
N LEU A 417 -6.23 0.64 -18.80
CA LEU A 417 -4.75 0.68 -18.85
C LEU A 417 -4.17 -0.22 -19.96
N ASN A 418 -4.74 -1.42 -20.14
CA ASN A 418 -4.16 -2.47 -20.98
C ASN A 418 -5.10 -2.90 -22.12
N VAL A 419 -6.28 -3.43 -21.78
CA VAL A 419 -7.13 -4.17 -22.75
C VAL A 419 -7.57 -3.29 -23.93
N GLU A 420 -8.01 -2.06 -23.67
CA GLU A 420 -8.45 -1.12 -24.71
C GLU A 420 -7.32 -0.69 -25.67
N ARG A 421 -6.06 -0.92 -25.28
CA ARG A 421 -4.86 -0.67 -26.10
C ARG A 421 -4.28 -1.95 -26.69
N GLY A 422 -4.95 -3.08 -26.53
CA GLY A 422 -4.52 -4.40 -27.04
C GLY A 422 -3.45 -5.09 -26.20
N LEU A 423 -3.10 -4.55 -25.03
CA LEU A 423 -2.18 -5.19 -24.09
C LEU A 423 -2.94 -6.13 -23.15
N PRO A 424 -2.34 -7.27 -22.77
CA PRO A 424 -2.96 -8.20 -21.85
C PRO A 424 -2.89 -7.71 -20.41
N VAL A 425 -3.75 -8.28 -19.55
CA VAL A 425 -3.76 -8.06 -18.10
C VAL A 425 -2.82 -9.07 -17.42
N PRO A 426 -1.68 -8.65 -16.85
CA PRO A 426 -0.79 -9.54 -16.11
C PRO A 426 -1.30 -9.73 -14.68
N VAL A 427 -1.49 -10.99 -14.29
CA VAL A 427 -1.95 -11.38 -12.96
C VAL A 427 -0.89 -12.26 -12.29
N VAL A 428 -0.35 -11.83 -11.16
CA VAL A 428 0.56 -12.62 -10.33
C VAL A 428 -0.22 -13.23 -9.17
N ILE A 429 -0.21 -14.54 -9.06
CA ILE A 429 -0.84 -15.30 -7.98
C ILE A 429 0.26 -15.70 -7.00
N HIS A 430 0.31 -15.03 -5.85
CA HIS A 430 1.39 -15.15 -4.88
C HIS A 430 0.90 -15.62 -3.52
N TYR A 431 1.52 -16.68 -2.98
CA TYR A 431 1.25 -17.19 -1.64
C TYR A 431 2.51 -17.68 -0.94
N ARG A 432 2.51 -17.57 0.39
CA ARG A 432 3.61 -18.03 1.24
C ARG A 432 3.28 -19.35 1.92
N TYR A 433 4.24 -20.27 1.93
CA TYR A 433 4.17 -21.54 2.65
C TYR A 433 5.12 -21.55 3.85
N ASP A 434 4.92 -22.45 4.80
CA ASP A 434 5.84 -22.65 5.92
C ASP A 434 6.62 -23.95 5.71
N ARG A 435 7.92 -23.85 5.41
CA ARG A 435 8.76 -25.04 5.18
C ARG A 435 8.86 -25.97 6.38
N LYS A 436 8.54 -25.50 7.59
CA LYS A 436 8.55 -26.31 8.81
C LYS A 436 7.30 -27.18 8.94
N VAL A 437 6.26 -26.94 8.14
CA VAL A 437 4.98 -27.65 8.21
C VAL A 437 4.88 -28.64 7.06
N PRO A 438 4.86 -29.96 7.33
CA PRO A 438 4.72 -30.97 6.28
C PRO A 438 3.48 -30.75 5.40
N GLY A 439 3.67 -30.87 4.07
CA GLY A 439 2.61 -30.65 3.10
C GLY A 439 2.25 -29.18 2.84
N SER A 440 2.89 -28.20 3.50
CA SER A 440 2.51 -26.79 3.38
C SER A 440 2.75 -26.24 1.98
N ARG A 441 3.88 -26.60 1.36
CA ARG A 441 4.24 -26.15 0.02
C ARG A 441 3.24 -26.68 -1.00
N GLU A 442 2.93 -27.97 -0.92
CA GLU A 442 2.00 -28.68 -1.81
C GLU A 442 0.57 -28.15 -1.69
N ARG A 443 0.12 -27.84 -0.47
CA ARG A 443 -1.21 -27.22 -0.25
C ARG A 443 -1.30 -25.82 -0.87
N VAL A 444 -0.22 -25.04 -0.78
CA VAL A 444 -0.15 -23.70 -1.36
C VAL A 444 -0.06 -23.77 -2.89
N GLU A 445 0.76 -24.67 -3.44
CA GLU A 445 0.83 -24.93 -4.89
C GLU A 445 -0.53 -25.34 -5.47
N ALA A 446 -1.21 -26.29 -4.82
CA ALA A 446 -2.56 -26.69 -5.20
C ALA A 446 -3.57 -25.54 -5.12
N ARG A 447 -3.39 -24.61 -4.17
CA ARG A 447 -4.22 -23.40 -4.08
C ARG A 447 -3.96 -22.45 -5.24
N CYS A 448 -2.70 -22.16 -5.57
CA CYS A 448 -2.36 -21.30 -6.70
C CYS A 448 -2.98 -21.80 -8.00
N ARG A 449 -2.89 -23.13 -8.26
CA ARG A 449 -3.53 -23.76 -9.44
C ARG A 449 -5.04 -23.57 -9.46
N ARG A 450 -5.73 -23.82 -8.35
CA ARG A 450 -7.19 -23.60 -8.26
C ARG A 450 -7.57 -22.16 -8.58
N ILE A 451 -6.86 -21.19 -8.01
CA ILE A 451 -7.15 -19.77 -8.21
C ILE A 451 -6.88 -19.38 -9.66
N ARG A 452 -5.76 -19.82 -10.25
CA ARG A 452 -5.46 -19.62 -11.67
C ARG A 452 -6.63 -20.12 -12.53
N ASP A 453 -7.05 -21.36 -12.33
CA ASP A 453 -8.11 -21.97 -13.14
C ASP A 453 -9.44 -21.21 -12.99
N GLN A 454 -9.78 -20.78 -11.78
CA GLN A 454 -10.97 -19.97 -11.52
C GLN A 454 -10.88 -18.57 -12.18
N ILE A 455 -9.72 -17.91 -12.15
CA ILE A 455 -9.50 -16.62 -12.82
C ILE A 455 -9.64 -16.77 -14.33
N MET A 456 -8.94 -17.74 -14.93
CA MET A 456 -8.99 -18.00 -16.37
C MET A 456 -10.39 -18.40 -16.83
N ALA A 457 -11.13 -19.17 -16.02
CA ALA A 457 -12.53 -19.51 -16.31
C ALA A 457 -13.47 -18.31 -16.19
N ARG A 458 -13.27 -17.43 -15.18
CA ARG A 458 -14.09 -16.23 -14.97
C ARG A 458 -13.92 -15.21 -16.09
N TYR A 459 -12.69 -15.03 -16.57
CA TYR A 459 -12.36 -14.08 -17.65
C TYR A 459 -12.07 -14.81 -18.97
N ARG A 460 -12.85 -15.86 -19.27
CA ARG A 460 -12.66 -16.73 -20.43
C ARG A 460 -12.50 -15.96 -21.74
N GLU A 461 -13.33 -14.94 -21.97
CA GLU A 461 -13.26 -14.14 -23.19
C GLU A 461 -11.92 -13.40 -23.38
N LEU A 462 -11.28 -12.99 -22.27
CA LEU A 462 -9.95 -12.38 -22.32
C LEU A 462 -8.88 -13.47 -22.49
N ALA A 463 -9.04 -14.60 -21.79
CA ALA A 463 -8.10 -15.71 -21.83
C ALA A 463 -7.97 -16.31 -23.24
N GLU A 464 -9.10 -16.57 -23.90
CA GLU A 464 -9.15 -17.09 -25.28
C GLU A 464 -8.52 -16.13 -26.30
N LYS A 465 -8.43 -14.83 -25.99
CA LYS A 465 -7.80 -13.80 -26.83
C LYS A 465 -6.33 -13.52 -26.45
N GLY A 466 -5.80 -14.20 -25.44
CA GLY A 466 -4.49 -13.89 -24.88
C GLY A 466 -4.40 -12.50 -24.25
N LEU A 467 -5.53 -11.95 -23.77
CA LEU A 467 -5.63 -10.62 -23.14
C LEU A 467 -5.59 -10.65 -21.62
N ILE A 468 -5.35 -11.82 -21.02
CA ILE A 468 -5.06 -11.99 -19.59
C ILE A 468 -4.12 -13.19 -19.43
N GLY A 469 -3.14 -13.06 -18.54
CA GLY A 469 -2.19 -14.13 -18.22
C GLY A 469 -1.95 -14.23 -16.73
N CYS A 470 -1.73 -15.44 -16.24
CA CYS A 470 -1.47 -15.71 -14.83
C CYS A 470 -0.04 -16.25 -14.64
N HIS A 471 0.70 -15.65 -13.71
CA HIS A 471 1.98 -16.14 -13.21
C HIS A 471 1.80 -16.63 -11.78
N MET A 472 2.05 -17.91 -11.53
CA MET A 472 1.92 -18.49 -10.20
C MET A 472 3.29 -18.56 -9.54
N VAL A 473 3.42 -17.92 -8.38
CA VAL A 473 4.67 -17.90 -7.60
C VAL A 473 4.37 -18.24 -6.14
N ILE A 474 5.23 -19.05 -5.53
CA ILE A 474 5.16 -19.34 -4.09
C ILE A 474 6.49 -19.01 -3.43
N ARG A 475 6.50 -18.77 -2.11
CA ARG A 475 7.74 -18.56 -1.36
C ARG A 475 7.63 -18.99 0.10
N ASP A 476 8.75 -19.30 0.74
CA ASP A 476 8.76 -19.56 2.19
C ASP A 476 8.40 -18.28 2.98
N LYS A 477 7.76 -18.44 4.13
CA LYS A 477 7.42 -17.36 5.07
C LYS A 477 8.65 -16.72 5.71
N ARG A 478 9.82 -17.35 5.61
CA ARG A 478 11.07 -16.72 6.01
C ARG A 478 11.34 -15.51 5.12
N SER A 479 11.59 -14.35 5.71
CA SER A 479 12.06 -13.15 5.03
C SER A 479 13.30 -13.43 4.17
N GLY A 480 13.39 -12.79 3.00
CA GLY A 480 14.48 -13.01 2.06
C GLY A 480 14.46 -14.34 1.30
N SER A 481 13.40 -15.14 1.45
CA SER A 481 13.23 -16.33 0.61
C SER A 481 12.91 -15.93 -0.83
N GLN A 482 13.58 -16.59 -1.78
CA GLN A 482 13.36 -16.42 -3.21
C GLN A 482 11.95 -16.88 -3.61
N LEU A 483 11.46 -16.30 -4.70
CA LEU A 483 10.26 -16.77 -5.38
C LEU A 483 10.53 -18.12 -6.06
N GLU A 484 9.54 -19.00 -5.99
CA GLU A 484 9.49 -20.27 -6.70
C GLU A 484 8.35 -20.18 -7.73
N PRO A 485 8.66 -19.89 -9.01
CA PRO A 485 7.70 -19.97 -10.09
C PRO A 485 7.15 -21.40 -10.22
N LEU A 486 5.84 -21.49 -10.41
CA LEU A 486 5.14 -22.74 -10.63
C LEU A 486 4.83 -22.89 -12.12
N ALA A 487 5.03 -24.09 -12.66
CA ALA A 487 4.65 -24.39 -14.04
C ALA A 487 3.14 -24.14 -14.26
N GLY A 488 2.86 -23.43 -15.36
CA GLY A 488 1.54 -22.98 -15.78
C GLY A 488 0.58 -24.07 -16.22
#